data_AF-A0A815TVX9-F1
#
_entry.id   AF-A0A815TVX9-F1
#
_cell.length_a   1.000
_cell.length_b   1.000
_cell.length_c   1.000
_cell.angle_alpha   90.00
_cell.angle_beta   90.00
_cell.angle_gamma   90.00
#
_symmetry.space_group_name_H-M   'P 1'
#
loop_
_entity.id
_entity.type
_entity.pdbx_description
1 polymer ?
#
loop_
_entity_poly.entity_id
_entity_poly.type
_entity_poly.pdbx_seq_one_letter_code
_entity_poly.pdbx_strand_id
1 'polypeptide(L)'
;MISFDIDNLYTNVPVHEAINITLDMLYKRSSPPPIPFNRSQMKQMLEIAVINIPFRFLQKTYIQSDGVAMGSPLGPILADIFISHLEKKL
;
A
#
# COMPACT_ATOMS: atom_id res chain seq x y z
N MET A 1 -15.16 -27.58 -2.67
CA MET A 1 -14.73 -26.18 -2.81
C MET A 1 -14.56 -25.63 -1.41
N ILE A 2 -13.42 -25.03 -1.10
CA ILE A 2 -13.14 -24.43 0.21
C ILE A 2 -12.93 -22.93 -0.06
N SER A 3 -13.53 -22.08 0.78
CA SER A 3 -13.37 -20.63 0.72
C SER A 3 -12.50 -20.19 1.89
N PHE A 4 -11.57 -19.29 1.62
CA PHE A 4 -10.76 -18.62 2.63
C PHE A 4 -11.13 -17.15 2.66
N ASP A 5 -11.14 -16.56 3.85
CA ASP A 5 -11.34 -15.12 4.04
C ASP A 5 -10.12 -14.55 4.77
N ILE A 6 -9.77 -13.30 4.47
CA ILE A 6 -8.62 -12.63 5.05
C ILE A 6 -9.12 -11.75 6.19
N ASP A 7 -8.77 -12.12 7.42
CA ASP A 7 -9.07 -11.30 8.58
C ASP A 7 -8.30 -9.97 8.51
N ASN A 8 -9.05 -8.87 8.61
CA ASN A 8 -8.53 -7.51 8.76
C ASN A 8 -7.48 -7.12 7.72
N LEU A 9 -7.75 -7.38 6.43
CA LEU A 9 -6.83 -7.13 5.32
C LEU A 9 -6.07 -5.80 5.42
N TYR A 10 -6.78 -4.67 5.51
CA TYR A 10 -6.15 -3.35 5.47
C TYR A 10 -5.16 -3.13 6.62
N THR A 11 -5.51 -3.52 7.84
CA THR A 11 -4.63 -3.31 9.00
C THR A 11 -3.46 -4.29 9.04
N ASN A 12 -3.56 -5.42 8.32
CA ASN A 12 -2.54 -6.46 8.27
C ASN A 12 -1.59 -6.35 7.06
N VAL A 13 -1.84 -5.43 6.13
CA VAL A 13 -0.91 -5.21 5.00
C VAL A 13 0.32 -4.46 5.49
N PRO A 14 1.54 -5.03 5.38
CA PRO A 14 2.78 -4.34 5.71
C PRO A 14 3.04 -3.21 4.70
N VAL A 15 2.75 -1.97 5.09
CA VAL A 15 2.73 -0.80 4.20
C VAL A 15 4.05 -0.58 3.47
N HIS A 16 5.17 -0.69 4.17
CA HIS A 16 6.50 -0.53 3.56
C HIS A 16 6.79 -1.61 2.51
N GLU A 17 6.37 -2.85 2.75
CA GLU A 17 6.52 -3.92 1.77
C GLU A 17 5.63 -3.68 0.55
N ALA A 18 4.36 -3.31 0.75
CA ALA A 18 3.44 -2.96 -0.32
C ALA A 18 3.96 -1.81 -1.19
N ILE A 19 4.57 -0.78 -0.59
CA ILE A 19 5.24 0.31 -1.32
C ILE A 19 6.39 -0.23 -2.17
N ASN A 20 7.25 -1.08 -1.60
CA ASN A 20 8.39 -1.64 -2.34
C ASN A 20 7.96 -2.54 -3.49
N ILE A 21 6.93 -3.38 -3.29
CA ILE A 21 6.33 -4.20 -4.35
C ILE A 21 5.78 -3.31 -5.46
N THR A 22 5.06 -2.24 -5.10
CA THR A 22 4.51 -1.27 -6.05
C THR A 22 5.62 -0.63 -6.88
N LEU A 23 6.71 -0.18 -6.25
CA LEU A 23 7.86 0.40 -6.95
C LEU A 23 8.53 -0.60 -7.88
N ASP A 24 8.68 -1.85 -7.45
CA ASP A 24 9.25 -2.90 -8.27
C ASP A 24 8.35 -3.19 -9.48
N MET A 25 7.03 -3.22 -9.29
CA MET A 25 6.07 -3.36 -10.37
C MET A 25 6.07 -2.18 -11.33
N LEU A 26 6.37 -0.95 -10.91
CA LEU A 26 6.39 0.21 -11.80
C LEU A 26 7.70 0.32 -12.59
N TYR A 27 8.84 0.04 -11.95
CA TYR A 27 10.16 0.35 -12.49
C TYR A 27 10.96 -0.85 -13.00
N LYS A 28 10.63 -2.11 -12.62
CA LYS A 28 11.33 -3.31 -13.14
C LYS A 28 10.71 -3.89 -14.42
N ARG A 29 9.66 -3.26 -14.95
CA ARG A 29 9.04 -3.71 -16.21
C ARG A 29 9.96 -3.45 -17.40
N SER A 30 9.94 -4.36 -18.38
CA SER A 30 10.64 -4.20 -19.66
C SER A 30 10.15 -2.99 -20.45
N SER A 31 8.88 -2.62 -20.28
CA SER A 31 8.29 -1.38 -20.79
C SER A 31 7.65 -0.63 -19.61
N PRO A 32 8.41 0.23 -18.92
CA PRO A 32 7.87 1.02 -17.81
C PRO A 32 6.92 2.09 -18.36
N PRO A 33 5.83 2.40 -17.65
CA PRO A 33 4.96 3.50 -18.03
C PRO A 33 5.74 4.84 -18.00
N PRO A 34 5.31 5.85 -18.77
CA PRO A 34 5.97 7.16 -18.80
C PRO A 34 5.67 7.93 -17.51
N ILE A 35 6.32 7.53 -16.41
CA ILE A 35 6.21 8.20 -15.11
C ILE A 35 7.24 9.34 -15.10
N PRO A 36 6.84 10.59 -14.80
CA PRO A 36 7.75 11.73 -14.80
C PRO A 36 8.71 11.77 -13.60
N PHE A 37 8.60 10.78 -12.69
CA PHE A 37 9.35 10.71 -11.44
C PHE A 37 10.25 9.49 -11.43
N ASN A 38 11.44 9.62 -10.83
CA ASN A 38 12.31 8.47 -10.59
C ASN A 38 11.79 7.61 -9.43
N ARG A 39 12.33 6.39 -9.29
CA ARG A 39 11.90 5.43 -8.26
C ARG A 39 11.98 5.98 -6.84
N SER A 40 12.99 6.80 -6.53
CA SER A 40 13.18 7.40 -5.20
C SER A 40 12.13 8.47 -4.91
N GLN A 41 11.83 9.32 -5.88
CA GLN A 41 10.78 10.35 -5.77
C GLN A 41 9.42 9.70 -5.59
N MET A 42 9.10 8.66 -6.38
CA MET A 42 7.85 7.91 -6.24
C MET A 42 7.75 7.25 -4.86
N LYS A 43 8.85 6.68 -4.35
CA LYS A 43 8.89 6.11 -3.00
C LYS A 43 8.52 7.16 -1.95
N GLN A 44 9.17 8.32 -1.98
CA GLN A 44 8.90 9.40 -1.03
C GLN A 44 7.45 9.88 -1.09
N MET A 45 6.89 10.04 -2.29
CA MET A 45 5.48 10.44 -2.44
C MET A 45 4.52 9.40 -1.85
N LEU A 46 4.76 8.11 -2.10
CA LEU A 46 3.95 7.04 -1.51
C LEU A 46 4.08 7.01 0.01
N GLU A 47 5.29 7.12 0.55
CA GLU A 47 5.53 7.16 2.00
C GLU A 47 4.78 8.32 2.66
N ILE A 48 4.83 9.54 2.07
CA ILE A 48 4.08 10.69 2.58
C ILE A 48 2.57 10.47 2.51
N ALA A 49 2.08 9.83 1.45
CA ALA A 49 0.65 9.67 1.21
C ALA A 49 -0.01 8.59 2.09
N VAL A 50 0.74 7.55 2.50
CA VAL A 50 0.15 6.36 3.13
C VAL A 50 0.74 5.96 4.48
N ILE A 51 1.85 6.55 4.91
CA ILE A 51 2.45 6.28 6.22
C ILE A 51 2.07 7.38 7.21
N ASN A 52 1.86 6.99 8.47
CA ASN A 52 1.57 7.92 9.57
C ASN A 52 0.37 8.83 9.27
N ILE A 53 -0.72 8.26 8.73
CA ILE A 53 -1.89 9.04 8.33
C ILE A 53 -2.58 9.59 9.58
N PRO A 54 -2.72 10.92 9.70
CA PRO A 54 -3.46 11.50 10.81
C PRO A 54 -4.96 11.35 10.59
N PHE A 55 -5.68 10.95 11.62
CA PHE A 55 -7.14 10.92 11.64
C PHE A 55 -7.68 11.49 12.94
N ARG A 56 -8.94 11.94 12.92
CA ARG A 56 -9.58 12.55 14.10
C ARG A 56 -10.72 11.68 14.58
N PHE A 57 -10.70 11.34 15.86
CA PHE A 57 -11.78 10.62 16.54
C PHE A 57 -12.09 11.29 17.88
N LEU A 58 -13.36 11.60 18.14
CA LEU A 58 -13.81 12.28 19.36
C LEU A 58 -12.97 13.52 19.73
N GLN A 59 -12.73 14.38 18.72
CA GLN A 59 -11.92 15.61 18.85
C GLN A 59 -10.43 15.39 19.21
N LYS A 60 -9.97 14.15 19.28
CA LYS A 60 -8.56 13.79 19.45
C LYS A 60 -7.96 13.39 18.11
N THR A 61 -6.71 13.80 17.88
CA THR A 61 -5.95 13.41 16.70
C THR A 61 -5.11 12.19 17.01
N TYR A 62 -5.15 11.23 16.11
CA TYR A 62 -4.40 9.98 16.16
C TYR A 62 -3.60 9.83 14.88
N ILE A 63 -2.54 9.03 14.94
CA ILE A 63 -1.74 8.66 13.79
C ILE A 63 -1.92 7.16 13.59
N GLN A 64 -2.33 6.76 12.39
CA GLN A 64 -2.26 5.37 12.00
C GLN A 64 -0.81 5.05 11.60
N SER A 65 -0.12 4.31 12.46
CA SER A 65 1.30 3.97 12.31
C SER A 65 1.54 2.68 11.52
N ASP A 66 0.54 1.80 11.43
CA ASP A 66 0.67 0.50 10.78
C ASP A 66 -0.60 0.12 10.02
N GLY A 67 -0.42 -0.77 9.05
CA GLY A 67 -1.45 -1.14 8.11
C GLY A 67 -1.82 0.01 7.17
N VAL A 68 -2.53 -0.36 6.11
CA VAL A 68 -3.09 0.60 5.17
C VAL A 68 -4.32 1.26 5.79
N ALA A 69 -4.40 2.58 5.74
CA ALA A 69 -5.55 3.30 6.30
C ALA A 69 -6.82 3.04 5.49
N MET A 70 -7.84 2.53 6.17
CA MET A 70 -9.18 2.41 5.59
C MET A 70 -9.73 3.80 5.28
N GLY A 71 -10.29 3.98 4.08
CA GLY A 71 -10.75 5.27 3.58
C GLY A 71 -9.66 6.11 2.91
N SER A 72 -8.38 5.70 2.94
CA SER A 72 -7.35 6.31 2.09
C SER A 72 -7.63 5.98 0.62
N PRO A 73 -7.56 6.95 -0.31
CA PRO A 73 -7.74 6.71 -1.74
C PRO A 73 -6.76 5.67 -2.30
N LEU A 74 -5.53 5.62 -1.76
CA LEU A 74 -4.51 4.66 -2.18
C LEU A 74 -4.63 3.31 -1.46
N GLY A 75 -5.46 3.24 -0.43
CA GLY A 75 -5.52 2.06 0.42
C GLY A 75 -5.94 0.79 -0.31
N PRO A 76 -7.08 0.80 -1.03
CA PRO A 76 -7.54 -0.38 -1.76
C PRO A 76 -6.52 -0.88 -2.78
N ILE A 77 -5.84 0.05 -3.47
CA ILE A 77 -4.85 -0.28 -4.51
C ILE A 77 -3.62 -0.93 -3.90
N LEU A 78 -3.10 -0.39 -2.78
CA LEU A 78 -1.94 -0.98 -2.11
C LEU A 78 -2.24 -2.37 -1.53
N ALA A 79 -3.44 -2.55 -0.96
CA ALA A 79 -3.89 -3.85 -0.48
C ALA A 79 -4.00 -4.87 -1.61
N ASP A 80 -4.62 -4.49 -2.73
CA ASP A 80 -4.78 -5.35 -3.92
C ASP A 80 -3.42 -5.74 -4.53
N ILE A 81 -2.50 -4.79 -4.68
CA ILE A 81 -1.12 -5.06 -5.15
C ILE A 81 -0.42 -6.06 -4.23
N PHE A 82 -0.54 -5.90 -2.92
CA PHE A 82 0.08 -6.79 -1.95
C PHE A 82 -0.51 -8.20 -2.03
N ILE A 83 -1.84 -8.33 -2.08
CA ILE A 83 -2.51 -9.63 -2.20
C ILE A 83 -2.19 -10.31 -3.52
N SER A 84 -2.24 -9.59 -4.65
CA SER A 84 -1.87 -10.15 -5.96
C SER A 84 -0.42 -10.65 -5.99
N HIS A 85 0.49 -9.98 -5.27
CA HIS A 85 1.87 -10.44 -5.13
C HIS A 85 1.99 -11.67 -4.21
N LEU A 86 1.21 -11.72 -3.13
CA LEU A 86 1.17 -12.87 -2.23
C LEU A 86 0.60 -14.11 -2.92
N GLU A 87 -0.48 -13.97 -3.69
CA GLU A 87 -1.09 -15.05 -4.48
C GLU A 87 -0.13 -15.65 -5.51
N LYS A 88 0.77 -14.85 -6.09
CA LYS A 88 1.80 -15.36 -7.03
C LYS A 88 2.93 -16.14 -6.36
N LYS A 89 3.09 -15.99 -5.05
CA LYS A 89 4.12 -16.69 -4.26
C LYS A 89 3.59 -17.96 -3.61
N LEU A 90 2.26 -18.11 -3.52
CA LEU A 90 1.58 -19.32 -3.10
C LEU A 90 1.59 -20.36 -4.23
#